data_AF-A0A959KRE0-F1
#
_entry.id   AF-A0A959KRE0-F1
#
_cell.length_a   1.000
_cell.length_b   1.000
_cell.length_c   1.000
_cell.angle_alpha   90.00
_cell.angle_beta   90.00
_cell.angle_gamma   90.00
#
_symmetry.space_group_name_H-M   'P 1'
#
loop_
_entity.id
_entity.type
_entity.pdbx_description
1 polymer ?
#
loop_
_entity_poly.entity_id
_entity_poly.type
_entity_poly.pdbx_seq_one_letter_code
_entity_poly.pdbx_strand_id
1 'polypeptide(L)'
;MIKRLIGATFLLLVALTASAQPDRPARERIESMRVAFITDKLELSPEESQRFWPLYNEYQDKEEAIRKSYRPEPPPSGDMTDQAAEKFLQDGFLMEQELLDLKKEYYLRLREVVPVRKIARL
;
A
#
# COMPACT_ATOMS: atom_id res chain seq x y z
N MET A 1 -23.99 48.52 -6.21
CA MET A 1 -23.44 47.88 -5.00
C MET A 1 -23.74 46.37 -4.94
N ILE A 2 -25.00 45.94 -5.11
CA ILE A 2 -25.43 44.53 -4.97
C ILE A 2 -24.67 43.55 -5.90
N LYS A 3 -24.39 43.92 -7.15
CA LYS A 3 -23.62 43.06 -8.10
C LYS A 3 -22.17 42.78 -7.66
N ARG A 4 -21.54 43.71 -6.91
CA ARG A 4 -20.19 43.52 -6.35
C ARG A 4 -20.21 42.62 -5.11
N LEU A 5 -21.30 42.64 -4.35
CA LEU A 5 -21.50 41.76 -3.20
C LEU A 5 -21.68 40.29 -3.64
N ILE A 6 -22.50 40.04 -4.68
CA ILE A 6 -22.74 38.69 -5.21
C ILE A 6 -21.44 38.05 -5.74
N GLY A 7 -20.61 38.82 -6.44
CA GLY A 7 -19.30 38.33 -6.92
C GLY A 7 -18.33 37.99 -5.79
N ALA A 8 -18.33 38.77 -4.70
CA ALA A 8 -17.52 38.51 -3.52
C ALA A 8 -17.99 37.25 -2.75
N THR A 9 -19.30 37.03 -2.66
CA THR A 9 -19.86 35.81 -2.03
C THR A 9 -19.59 34.56 -2.86
N PHE A 10 -19.63 34.65 -4.20
CA PHE A 10 -19.30 33.52 -5.08
C PHE A 10 -17.81 33.14 -5.01
N LEU A 11 -16.91 34.12 -4.90
CA LEU A 11 -15.47 33.88 -4.71
C LEU A 11 -15.17 33.17 -3.37
N LEU A 12 -15.92 33.52 -2.32
CA LEU A 12 -15.76 32.94 -0.98
C LEU A 12 -16.21 31.46 -0.94
N LEU A 13 -17.27 31.12 -1.67
CA LEU A 13 -17.79 29.74 -1.79
C LEU A 13 -16.82 28.81 -2.53
N VAL A 14 -16.11 29.32 -3.55
CA VAL A 14 -15.07 28.53 -4.25
C VAL A 14 -13.85 28.30 -3.35
N ALA A 15 -13.44 29.29 -2.56
CA ALA A 15 -12.31 29.16 -1.63
C ALA A 15 -12.56 28.11 -0.53
N LEU A 16 -13.80 27.95 -0.07
CA LEU A 16 -14.17 26.93 0.94
C LEU A 16 -14.16 25.49 0.41
N THR A 17 -14.19 25.28 -0.91
CA THR A 17 -14.08 23.94 -1.52
C THR A 17 -12.63 23.52 -1.79
N ALA A 18 -11.67 24.45 -1.76
CA ALA A 18 -10.24 24.16 -2.01
C ALA A 18 -9.54 23.46 -0.83
N SER A 19 -10.11 23.54 0.38
CA SER A 19 -9.54 23.01 1.63
C SER A 19 -9.93 21.56 1.96
N ALA A 20 -10.48 20.81 0.99
CA ALA A 20 -10.90 19.41 1.17
C ALA A 20 -10.08 18.39 0.37
N GLN A 21 -8.87 18.74 -0.11
CA GLN A 21 -8.00 17.77 -0.77
C GLN A 21 -7.39 16.81 0.26
N PRO A 22 -7.58 15.49 0.14
CA PRO A 22 -6.91 14.52 1.01
C PRO A 22 -5.40 14.60 0.80
N ASP A 23 -4.61 14.19 1.81
CA ASP A 23 -3.12 14.23 1.90
C ASP A 23 -2.36 13.45 0.80
N ARG A 24 -2.66 13.69 -0.48
CA ARG A 24 -1.92 13.22 -1.65
C ARG A 24 -0.42 13.51 -1.60
N PRO A 25 0.06 14.71 -1.17
CA PRO A 25 1.49 14.98 -1.16
C PRO A 25 2.29 14.09 -0.18
N ALA A 26 1.67 13.59 0.90
CA ALA A 26 2.35 12.70 1.84
C ALA A 26 2.53 11.29 1.26
N ARG A 27 1.49 10.72 0.64
CA ARG A 27 1.54 9.38 0.04
C ARG A 27 2.51 9.35 -1.15
N GLU A 28 2.46 10.34 -2.03
CA GLU A 28 3.37 10.44 -3.17
C GLU A 28 4.84 10.56 -2.72
N ARG A 29 5.11 11.33 -1.66
CA ARG A 29 6.45 11.42 -1.07
C ARG A 29 6.93 10.08 -0.52
N ILE A 30 6.07 9.35 0.19
CA ILE A 30 6.40 8.02 0.71
C ILE A 30 6.72 7.04 -0.42
N GLU A 31 5.91 7.02 -1.48
CA GLU A 31 6.16 6.17 -2.64
C GLU A 31 7.47 6.54 -3.35
N SER A 32 7.76 7.83 -3.54
CA SER A 32 9.03 8.26 -4.14
C SER A 32 10.25 7.84 -3.31
N MET A 33 10.16 7.92 -1.98
CA MET A 33 11.23 7.49 -1.08
C MET A 33 11.41 5.98 -1.12
N ARG A 34 10.31 5.21 -1.18
CA ARG A 34 10.33 3.76 -1.34
C ARG A 34 10.99 3.37 -2.67
N VAL A 35 10.60 4.01 -3.77
CA VAL A 35 11.17 3.77 -5.09
C VAL A 35 12.67 4.02 -5.08
N ALA A 36 13.10 5.18 -4.59
CA ALA A 36 14.52 5.52 -4.48
C ALA A 36 15.28 4.51 -3.61
N PHE A 37 14.75 4.16 -2.44
CA PHE A 37 15.39 3.21 -1.53
C PHE A 37 15.56 1.82 -2.13
N ILE A 38 14.52 1.28 -2.79
CA ILE A 38 14.58 -0.04 -3.40
C ILE A 38 15.54 -0.04 -4.60
N THR A 39 15.46 0.98 -5.48
CA THR A 39 16.36 1.09 -6.62
C THR A 39 17.82 1.19 -6.19
N ASP A 40 18.12 1.98 -5.16
CA ASP A 40 19.47 2.12 -4.61
C ASP A 40 19.97 0.82 -3.96
N LYS A 41 19.16 0.20 -3.09
CA LYS A 41 19.51 -1.05 -2.38
C LYS A 41 19.75 -2.22 -3.33
N LEU A 42 19.00 -2.29 -4.42
CA LEU A 42 19.06 -3.40 -5.38
C LEU A 42 20.03 -3.15 -6.53
N GLU A 43 20.44 -1.90 -6.76
CA GLU A 43 21.28 -1.49 -7.89
C GLU A 43 20.70 -1.97 -9.24
N LEU A 44 19.39 -1.80 -9.45
CA LEU A 44 18.72 -2.29 -10.66
C LEU A 44 19.22 -1.54 -11.91
N SER A 45 19.51 -2.27 -12.99
CA SER A 45 19.72 -1.64 -14.30
C SER A 45 18.42 -0.99 -14.80
N PRO A 46 18.46 -0.10 -15.81
CA PRO A 46 17.25 0.42 -16.43
C PRO A 46 16.32 -0.69 -16.94
N GLU A 47 16.86 -1.74 -17.54
CA GLU A 47 16.12 -2.88 -18.11
C GLU A 47 15.56 -3.80 -17.01
N GLU A 48 16.28 -3.98 -15.90
CA GLU A 48 15.77 -4.69 -14.72
C GLU A 48 14.64 -3.89 -14.07
N SER A 49 14.82 -2.58 -13.90
CA SER A 49 13.82 -1.68 -13.28
C SER A 49 12.49 -1.69 -14.04
N GLN A 50 12.53 -1.58 -15.37
CA GLN A 50 11.33 -1.60 -16.21
C GLN A 50 10.51 -2.89 -16.03
N ARG A 51 11.17 -4.02 -15.77
CA ARG A 51 10.52 -5.32 -15.56
C ARG A 51 10.15 -5.59 -14.10
N PHE A 52 10.93 -5.06 -13.16
CA PHE A 52 10.75 -5.24 -11.72
C PHE A 52 9.52 -4.49 -11.19
N TRP A 53 9.40 -3.20 -11.49
CA TRP A 53 8.39 -2.33 -10.87
C TRP A 53 6.94 -2.81 -11.08
N PRO A 54 6.52 -3.25 -12.28
CA PRO A 54 5.17 -3.77 -12.47
C PRO A 54 4.87 -4.99 -11.58
N LEU A 55 5.83 -5.91 -11.44
CA LEU A 55 5.68 -7.10 -10.59
C LEU A 55 5.67 -6.73 -9.10
N TYR A 56 6.57 -5.84 -8.68
CA TYR A 56 6.64 -5.43 -7.29
C TYR A 56 5.39 -4.66 -6.85
N ASN A 57 4.86 -3.78 -7.70
CA ASN A 57 3.63 -3.04 -7.41
C ASN A 57 2.42 -3.98 -7.33
N GLU A 58 2.29 -4.93 -8.26
CA GLU A 58 1.23 -5.94 -8.22
C GLU A 58 1.33 -6.81 -6.94
N TYR A 59 2.55 -7.16 -6.51
CA TYR A 59 2.80 -7.85 -5.24
C TYR A 59 2.31 -7.02 -4.05
N GLN A 60 2.69 -5.74 -3.98
CA GLN A 60 2.28 -4.84 -2.90
C GLN A 60 0.77 -4.66 -2.84
N ASP A 61 0.11 -4.49 -3.98
CA ASP A 61 -1.35 -4.35 -4.04
C ASP A 61 -2.07 -5.62 -3.54
N LYS A 62 -1.59 -6.80 -3.96
CA LYS A 62 -2.13 -8.08 -3.48
C LYS A 62 -1.85 -8.31 -2.00
N GLU A 63 -0.65 -8.00 -1.54
CA GLU A 63 -0.26 -8.12 -0.14
C GLU A 63 -1.13 -7.22 0.76
N GLU A 64 -1.39 -5.98 0.32
CA GLU A 64 -2.28 -5.05 1.00
C GLU A 64 -3.74 -5.56 1.00
N ALA A 65 -4.21 -6.11 -0.13
CA ALA A 65 -5.55 -6.67 -0.24
C ALA A 65 -5.77 -7.85 0.72
N ILE A 66 -4.82 -8.80 0.80
CA ILE A 66 -4.85 -9.92 1.75
C ILE A 66 -4.87 -9.37 3.18
N ARG A 67 -3.96 -8.45 3.53
CA ARG A 67 -3.96 -7.88 4.89
C ARG A 67 -5.28 -7.20 5.25
N LYS A 68 -5.93 -6.55 4.29
CA LYS A 68 -7.24 -5.89 4.50
C LYS A 68 -8.39 -6.89 4.64
N SER A 69 -8.37 -8.03 3.94
CA SER A 69 -9.43 -9.05 4.10
C SER A 69 -9.44 -9.69 5.48
N TYR A 70 -8.28 -9.75 6.14
CA TYR A 70 -8.11 -10.35 7.48
C TYR A 70 -8.00 -9.34 8.63
N ARG A 71 -7.90 -8.03 8.36
CA ARG A 71 -7.93 -6.96 9.38
C ARG A 71 -9.20 -6.10 9.35
N PRO A 72 -10.40 -6.66 9.58
CA PRO A 72 -11.55 -5.82 9.85
C PRO A 72 -11.52 -5.24 11.28
N GLU A 73 -10.90 -5.93 12.26
CA GLU A 73 -10.95 -5.53 13.67
C GLU A 73 -9.58 -5.61 14.37
N PRO A 74 -9.31 -4.74 15.37
CA PRO A 74 -8.13 -4.82 16.21
C PRO A 74 -8.07 -6.17 16.95
N PRO A 75 -6.87 -6.59 17.43
CA PRO A 75 -6.77 -7.78 18.27
C PRO A 75 -7.78 -7.68 19.41
N PRO A 76 -8.53 -8.77 19.69
CA PRO A 76 -9.54 -8.72 20.72
C PRO A 76 -8.89 -8.31 22.06
N SER A 77 -9.54 -7.39 22.77
CA SER A 77 -9.05 -6.83 24.04
C SER A 77 -10.16 -6.89 25.10
N GLY A 78 -9.80 -7.20 26.34
CA GLY A 78 -10.76 -7.42 27.44
C GLY A 78 -11.34 -8.83 27.46
N ASP A 79 -12.60 -8.96 27.93
CA ASP A 79 -13.32 -10.23 28.06
C ASP A 79 -13.84 -10.68 26.68
N MET A 80 -13.09 -11.56 26.00
CA MET A 80 -13.53 -12.24 24.77
C MET A 80 -13.97 -13.67 25.06
N THR A 81 -14.85 -14.22 24.22
CA THR A 81 -15.18 -15.65 24.28
C THR A 81 -14.07 -16.48 23.65
N ASP A 82 -13.89 -17.72 24.12
CA ASP A 82 -12.94 -18.67 23.52
C ASP A 82 -13.16 -18.84 22.01
N GLN A 83 -14.41 -18.81 21.55
CA GLN A 83 -14.74 -18.89 20.13
C GLN A 83 -14.22 -17.69 19.32
N ALA A 84 -14.32 -16.48 19.87
CA ALA A 84 -13.79 -15.28 19.20
C ALA A 84 -12.26 -15.30 19.16
N ALA A 85 -11.61 -15.75 20.25
CA ALA A 85 -10.17 -15.95 20.31
C ALA A 85 -9.69 -16.99 19.29
N GLU A 86 -10.37 -18.12 19.19
CA GLU A 86 -10.04 -19.18 18.24
C GLU A 86 -10.20 -18.71 16.79
N LYS A 87 -11.28 -18.00 16.46
CA LYS A 87 -11.46 -17.42 15.13
C LYS A 87 -10.33 -16.45 14.78
N PHE A 88 -9.96 -15.55 15.70
CA PHE A 88 -8.88 -14.59 15.50
C PHE A 88 -7.55 -15.29 15.19
N LEU A 89 -7.22 -16.35 15.92
CA LEU A 89 -6.01 -17.14 15.68
C LEU A 89 -6.05 -17.86 14.33
N GLN A 90 -7.18 -18.49 13.99
CA GLN A 90 -7.36 -19.18 12.70
C GLN A 90 -7.25 -18.22 11.51
N ASP A 91 -7.90 -17.05 11.58
CA ASP A 91 -7.80 -16.01 10.56
C ASP A 91 -6.34 -15.54 10.40
N GLY A 92 -5.61 -15.41 11.52
CA GLY A 92 -4.18 -15.10 11.51
C GLY A 92 -3.34 -16.13 10.75
N PHE A 93 -3.56 -17.42 11.03
CA PHE A 93 -2.85 -18.50 10.33
C PHE A 93 -3.17 -18.55 8.82
N LEU A 94 -4.44 -18.36 8.46
CA LEU A 94 -4.84 -18.33 7.05
C LEU A 94 -4.21 -17.15 6.31
N MET A 95 -4.20 -15.97 6.92
CA MET A 95 -3.53 -14.78 6.37
C MET A 95 -2.04 -15.05 6.15
N GLU A 96 -1.35 -15.62 7.15
CA GLU A 96 0.08 -15.93 7.04
C GLU A 96 0.37 -16.93 5.90
N GLN A 97 -0.48 -17.95 5.75
CA GLN A 97 -0.36 -18.91 4.67
C GLN A 97 -0.52 -18.24 3.29
N GLU A 98 -1.56 -17.42 3.10
CA GLU A 98 -1.79 -16.71 1.84
C GLU A 98 -0.65 -15.73 1.52
N LEU A 99 -0.15 -14.99 2.51
CA LEU A 99 0.97 -14.08 2.34
C LEU A 99 2.26 -14.82 1.95
N LEU A 100 2.50 -15.99 2.55
CA LEU A 100 3.65 -16.82 2.22
C LEU A 100 3.55 -17.38 0.80
N ASP A 101 2.37 -17.83 0.38
CA ASP A 101 2.16 -18.36 -0.95
C ASP A 101 2.27 -17.27 -2.01
N LEU A 102 1.72 -16.07 -1.74
CA LEU A 102 1.94 -14.87 -2.57
C LEU A 102 3.44 -14.56 -2.69
N LYS A 103 4.18 -14.59 -1.57
CA LYS A 103 5.63 -14.32 -1.58
C LYS A 103 6.39 -15.33 -2.44
N LYS A 104 6.03 -16.62 -2.39
CA LYS A 104 6.63 -17.67 -3.24
C LYS A 104 6.31 -17.42 -4.72
N GLU A 105 5.05 -17.10 -5.05
CA GLU A 105 4.62 -16.79 -6.41
C GLU A 105 5.47 -15.65 -7.00
N TYR A 106 5.57 -14.53 -6.28
CA TYR A 106 6.30 -13.36 -6.78
C TYR A 106 7.80 -13.54 -6.79
N TYR A 107 8.37 -14.33 -5.88
CA TYR A 107 9.75 -14.77 -6.01
C TYR A 107 10.00 -15.48 -7.35
N LEU A 108 9.14 -16.43 -7.73
CA LEU A 108 9.26 -17.17 -8.99
C LEU A 108 9.11 -16.25 -10.21
N ARG A 109 8.28 -15.22 -10.14
CA ARG A 109 8.13 -14.24 -11.22
C ARG A 109 9.31 -13.26 -11.30
N LEU A 110 9.78 -12.78 -10.15
CA LEU A 110 10.86 -11.79 -10.07
C LEU A 110 12.22 -12.37 -10.48
N ARG A 111 12.50 -13.65 -10.15
CA ARG A 111 13.78 -14.29 -10.50
C ARG A 111 14.02 -14.44 -12.01
N GLU A 112 12.97 -14.35 -12.82
CA GLU A 112 13.07 -14.37 -14.29
C GLU A 112 13.56 -13.03 -14.87
N VAL A 113 13.46 -11.94 -14.08
CA VAL A 113 13.76 -10.57 -14.55
C VAL A 113 14.83 -9.86 -13.74
N VAL A 114 15.09 -10.30 -12.51
CA VAL A 114 16.11 -9.73 -11.61
C VAL A 114 16.95 -10.88 -11.01
N PRO A 115 18.28 -10.74 -10.95
CA PRO A 115 19.15 -11.72 -10.30
C PRO A 115 18.72 -12.03 -8.85
N VAL A 116 18.69 -13.32 -8.49
CA VAL A 116 18.25 -13.79 -7.17
C VAL A 116 19.02 -13.12 -6.01
N ARG A 117 20.32 -12.84 -6.21
CA ARG A 117 21.14 -12.12 -5.21
C ARG A 117 20.61 -10.73 -4.88
N LYS A 118 19.98 -10.04 -5.83
CA LYS A 118 19.36 -8.72 -5.63
C LYS A 118 18.03 -8.91 -4.91
N ILE A 119 17.20 -9.86 -5.36
CA ILE A 119 15.93 -10.20 -4.70
C ILE A 119 16.14 -10.55 -3.22
N ALA A 120 17.21 -11.28 -2.87
CA ALA A 120 17.53 -11.63 -1.50
C ALA A 120 17.88 -10.43 -0.59
N ARG A 121 18.20 -9.27 -1.18
CA ARG A 121 18.44 -8.02 -0.44
C ARG A 121 17.17 -7.22 -0.23
N LEU A 122 16.04 -7.57 -0.85
CA LEU A 122 14.77 -6.86 -0.72
C LEU A 122 14.28 -6.92 0.73
#